data_AF-A0A2N2F5G7-F1
#
_entry.id   AF-A0A2N2F5G7-F1
#
_cell.length_a   1.000
_cell.length_b   1.000
_cell.length_c   1.000
_cell.angle_alpha   90.00
_cell.angle_beta   90.00
_cell.angle_gamma   90.00
#
_symmetry.space_group_name_H-M   'P 1'
#
loop_
_entity.id
_entity.type
_entity.pdbx_description
1 polymer ?
#
loop_
_entity_poly.entity_id
_entity_poly.type
_entity_poly.pdbx_seq_one_letter_code
_entity_poly.pdbx_strand_id
1 'polypeptide(L)'
;MKMRLFFLVRVSFFLSLLYGGLVSASAEQFADVVQKDSDILGQKLEQKKSDDALDGKVVEKGVEKNSALVLPQPPPPPIFKDIPVPQYKGPLANASAQTALELLLPLMIAQDVGNMVRLMKGVSASQARDIVVKVLAQKDSVLTADDKVRLIIGIVATYYATDKSSQQLLFDLILRYALVPSNPLAFIAVRYKYSQAIKPLLSWAEAVVTLKNKKAPEWLKDDAFKSIQTAVLSNDFKSFSALLKNGIVVTPEQAGQLFLDAAGVKNARVDFIVPLVRLKANLNSIDTQLDYYTPLMKATSVGNLAFVKALFKAGAKINKIDDPALQVAIKKKQLAIEVFLREQGAQE
;
A
#
# COMPACT_ATOMS: atom_id res chain seq x y z
N MET A 1 20.49 -43.05 -17.17
CA MET A 1 19.79 -43.06 -18.47
C MET A 1 18.57 -42.16 -18.35
N LYS A 2 18.40 -41.26 -19.32
CA LYS A 2 17.44 -40.15 -19.47
C LYS A 2 16.00 -40.54 -19.03
N MET A 3 15.11 -39.67 -18.53
CA MET A 3 14.71 -38.39 -19.12
C MET A 3 13.78 -37.57 -18.18
N ARG A 4 13.93 -36.24 -18.24
CA ARG A 4 13.07 -35.18 -17.65
C ARG A 4 11.78 -35.00 -18.50
N LEU A 5 10.67 -34.51 -17.92
CA LEU A 5 9.83 -33.47 -18.58
C LEU A 5 8.80 -32.76 -17.66
N PHE A 6 9.00 -31.44 -17.53
CA PHE A 6 8.08 -30.28 -17.42
C PHE A 6 6.89 -30.26 -16.42
N PHE A 7 6.49 -29.20 -15.68
CA PHE A 7 6.65 -27.73 -15.58
C PHE A 7 5.23 -27.10 -15.56
N LEU A 8 4.92 -26.34 -14.49
CA LEU A 8 3.91 -25.26 -14.37
C LEU A 8 2.39 -25.66 -14.40
N VAL A 9 1.40 -25.06 -13.71
CA VAL A 9 1.04 -23.73 -13.15
C VAL A 9 -0.01 -23.99 -12.04
N ARG A 10 0.20 -23.61 -10.77
CA ARG A 10 -0.37 -22.45 -10.06
C ARG A 10 -1.92 -22.36 -9.95
N VAL A 11 -2.37 -22.19 -8.69
CA VAL A 11 -3.40 -21.22 -8.22
C VAL A 11 -4.83 -21.52 -8.67
N SER A 12 -5.90 -21.50 -7.88
CA SER A 12 -6.23 -21.35 -6.45
C SER A 12 -7.76 -21.50 -6.42
N PHE A 13 -8.34 -21.91 -5.29
CA PHE A 13 -9.28 -21.12 -4.46
C PHE A 13 -10.29 -21.99 -3.70
N PHE A 14 -10.53 -21.48 -2.50
CA PHE A 14 -11.16 -22.04 -1.32
C PHE A 14 -12.69 -22.12 -1.38
N LEU A 15 -13.21 -23.16 -0.71
CA LEU A 15 -14.37 -23.21 0.22
C LEU A 15 -15.65 -22.46 -0.17
N SER A 16 -16.83 -23.08 -0.17
CA SER A 16 -17.62 -23.51 1.01
C SER A 16 -19.07 -23.74 0.50
N LEU A 17 -20.03 -24.48 1.08
CA LEU A 17 -20.25 -25.19 2.34
C LEU A 17 -21.56 -26.01 2.15
N LEU A 18 -21.65 -27.19 2.77
CA LEU A 18 -22.80 -27.79 3.51
C LEU A 18 -24.23 -27.42 3.03
N TYR A 19 -25.15 -28.30 2.61
CA TYR A 19 -25.56 -29.66 3.00
C TYR A 19 -26.24 -30.27 1.75
N GLY A 20 -26.00 -31.53 1.36
CA GLY A 20 -26.77 -32.67 1.86
C GLY A 20 -27.92 -33.03 0.90
N GLY A 21 -27.85 -34.20 0.25
CA GLY A 21 -28.99 -34.78 -0.49
C GLY A 21 -28.60 -35.47 -1.79
N LEU A 22 -29.03 -36.72 -1.91
CA LEU A 22 -28.59 -37.76 -2.83
C LEU A 22 -28.94 -37.59 -4.33
N VAL A 23 -27.98 -38.01 -5.16
CA VAL A 23 -28.11 -38.92 -6.33
C VAL A 23 -28.71 -38.38 -7.65
N SER A 24 -27.76 -38.10 -8.56
CA SER A 24 -27.69 -38.44 -10.00
C SER A 24 -28.87 -38.13 -10.93
N ALA A 25 -28.67 -37.12 -11.78
CA ALA A 25 -29.03 -37.17 -13.19
C ALA A 25 -28.10 -36.27 -14.01
N SER A 26 -27.25 -36.92 -14.82
CA SER A 26 -26.62 -36.50 -16.08
C SER A 26 -26.01 -35.09 -16.21
N ALA A 27 -24.68 -35.05 -16.21
CA ALA A 27 -23.83 -33.98 -16.74
C ALA A 27 -23.89 -33.84 -18.29
N GLU A 28 -24.93 -34.34 -18.94
CA GLU A 28 -25.10 -34.33 -20.41
C GLU A 28 -25.94 -33.13 -20.91
N GLN A 29 -26.60 -32.36 -20.05
CA GLN A 29 -27.46 -31.25 -20.50
C GLN A 29 -26.78 -29.86 -20.56
N PHE A 30 -25.49 -29.76 -20.23
CA PHE A 30 -24.73 -28.51 -20.33
C PHE A 30 -23.64 -28.49 -21.43
N ALA A 31 -23.38 -29.63 -22.08
CA ALA A 31 -22.50 -29.69 -23.26
C ALA A 31 -23.21 -29.23 -24.55
N ASP A 32 -24.54 -29.41 -24.64
CA ASP A 32 -25.33 -29.09 -25.84
C ASP A 32 -25.54 -27.58 -26.08
N VAL A 33 -25.32 -26.73 -25.08
CA VAL A 33 -25.47 -25.27 -25.23
C VAL A 33 -24.16 -24.61 -25.72
N VAL A 34 -23.01 -25.23 -25.46
CA VAL A 34 -21.69 -24.70 -25.88
C VAL A 34 -21.29 -25.19 -27.28
N GLN A 35 -21.80 -26.35 -27.72
CA GLN A 35 -21.60 -26.87 -29.08
C GLN A 35 -22.45 -26.11 -30.13
N LYS A 36 -23.65 -25.62 -29.74
CA LYS A 36 -24.59 -24.96 -30.65
C LYS A 36 -24.15 -23.57 -31.13
N ASP A 37 -23.33 -22.87 -30.35
CA ASP A 37 -22.83 -21.54 -30.69
C ASP A 37 -21.53 -21.57 -31.53
N SER A 38 -20.77 -22.68 -31.53
CA SER A 38 -19.61 -22.84 -32.44
C SER A 38 -20.03 -23.18 -33.87
N ASP A 39 -21.14 -23.89 -34.05
CA ASP A 39 -21.63 -24.31 -35.37
C ASP A 39 -22.28 -23.15 -36.15
N ILE A 40 -22.86 -22.16 -35.45
CA ILE A 40 -23.45 -20.95 -36.06
C ILE A 40 -22.37 -19.99 -36.58
N LEU A 41 -21.18 -19.96 -35.97
CA LEU A 41 -20.04 -19.16 -36.46
C LEU A 41 -19.32 -19.85 -37.64
N GLY A 42 -19.30 -21.19 -37.69
CA GLY A 42 -18.73 -21.97 -38.80
C GLY A 42 -19.53 -21.83 -40.10
N GLN A 43 -20.86 -21.92 -40.03
CA GLN A 43 -21.72 -21.85 -41.23
C GLN A 43 -21.75 -20.46 -41.90
N LYS A 44 -21.50 -19.37 -41.15
CA LYS A 44 -21.40 -18.01 -41.71
C LYS A 44 -20.08 -17.71 -42.42
N LEU A 45 -19.03 -18.52 -42.20
CA LEU A 45 -17.72 -18.35 -42.84
C LEU A 45 -17.55 -19.24 -44.08
N GLU A 46 -18.35 -20.30 -44.25
CA GLU A 46 -18.36 -21.14 -45.44
C GLU A 46 -19.32 -20.66 -46.54
N GLN A 47 -20.45 -20.00 -46.19
CA GLN A 47 -21.34 -19.37 -47.18
C GLN A 47 -20.73 -18.17 -47.92
N LYS A 48 -19.59 -17.63 -47.45
CA LYS A 48 -18.88 -16.53 -48.13
C LYS A 48 -17.75 -17.02 -49.04
N LYS A 49 -17.52 -18.33 -49.14
CA LYS A 49 -16.46 -18.96 -49.95
C LYS A 49 -16.97 -19.85 -51.09
N SER A 50 -18.29 -20.06 -51.22
CA SER A 50 -18.87 -20.92 -52.28
C SER A 50 -19.40 -20.18 -53.51
N ASP A 51 -19.40 -18.84 -53.52
CA ASP A 51 -19.94 -18.06 -54.64
C ASP A 51 -18.91 -17.79 -55.75
N ASP A 52 -17.63 -18.12 -55.53
CA ASP A 52 -16.54 -17.91 -56.49
C ASP A 52 -15.87 -19.24 -56.92
N ALA A 53 -16.62 -20.17 -57.52
CA ALA A 53 -16.03 -21.24 -58.36
C ALA A 53 -17.09 -22.02 -59.15
N LEU A 54 -17.41 -21.58 -60.37
CA LEU A 54 -17.86 -22.49 -61.44
C LEU A 54 -17.18 -22.12 -62.76
N ASP A 55 -16.38 -23.08 -63.23
CA ASP A 55 -15.63 -23.13 -64.48
C ASP A 55 -16.55 -23.47 -65.67
N GLY A 56 -16.29 -22.93 -66.87
CA GLY A 56 -17.06 -23.29 -68.07
C GLY A 56 -16.97 -22.36 -69.28
N LYS A 57 -15.81 -22.34 -69.95
CA LYS A 57 -15.57 -22.09 -71.39
C LYS A 57 -16.63 -21.30 -72.21
N VAL A 58 -16.26 -20.12 -72.72
CA VAL A 58 -16.60 -19.68 -74.10
C VAL A 58 -15.48 -18.82 -74.72
N VAL A 59 -14.94 -19.37 -75.80
CA VAL A 59 -14.31 -18.80 -77.01
C VAL A 59 -14.20 -17.26 -77.14
N GLU A 60 -13.00 -16.81 -77.52
CA GLU A 60 -12.68 -15.46 -78.01
C GLU A 60 -13.62 -14.96 -79.12
N LYS A 61 -14.09 -13.71 -78.96
CA LYS A 61 -14.28 -12.76 -80.08
C LYS A 61 -14.34 -11.35 -79.50
N GLY A 62 -13.68 -10.42 -80.18
CA GLY A 62 -13.28 -9.13 -79.63
C GLY A 62 -14.42 -8.13 -79.47
N VAL A 63 -14.09 -6.99 -78.84
CA VAL A 63 -14.28 -5.62 -79.36
C VAL A 63 -14.16 -4.62 -78.19
N GLU A 64 -13.32 -3.61 -78.44
CA GLU A 64 -13.28 -2.23 -77.89
C GLU A 64 -12.88 -1.92 -76.44
N LYS A 65 -11.78 -1.17 -76.36
CA LYS A 65 -11.31 -0.34 -75.26
C LYS A 65 -12.41 0.66 -74.86
N ASN A 66 -12.89 0.59 -73.62
CA ASN A 66 -13.46 1.74 -72.94
C ASN A 66 -12.54 2.17 -71.79
N SER A 67 -12.01 3.38 -71.94
CA SER A 67 -11.15 4.10 -71.02
C SER A 67 -11.82 4.25 -69.65
N ALA A 68 -11.33 3.52 -68.64
CA ALA A 68 -11.75 3.75 -67.26
C ALA A 68 -11.29 5.16 -66.82
N LEU A 69 -12.24 6.01 -66.43
CA LEU A 69 -11.97 7.27 -65.75
C LEU A 69 -11.15 7.01 -64.48
N VAL A 70 -9.87 7.36 -64.50
CA VAL A 70 -9.02 7.37 -63.32
C VAL A 70 -9.42 8.59 -62.48
N LEU A 71 -10.15 8.35 -61.38
CA LEU A 71 -10.39 9.40 -60.39
C LEU A 71 -9.04 9.79 -59.76
N PRO A 72 -8.70 11.08 -59.68
CA PRO A 72 -7.44 11.51 -59.06
C PRO A 72 -7.45 11.11 -57.59
N GLN A 73 -6.37 10.45 -57.16
CA GLN A 73 -6.16 10.11 -55.76
C GLN A 73 -6.21 11.39 -54.91
N PRO A 74 -6.90 11.39 -53.75
CA PRO A 74 -6.87 12.54 -52.86
C PRO A 74 -5.43 12.85 -52.45
N PRO A 75 -5.04 14.12 -52.34
CA PRO A 75 -3.68 14.48 -51.98
C PRO A 75 -3.32 13.85 -50.63
N PRO A 76 -2.06 13.39 -50.47
CA PRO A 76 -1.63 12.78 -49.22
C PRO A 76 -1.84 13.76 -48.07
N PRO A 77 -2.21 13.26 -46.87
CA PRO A 77 -2.45 14.11 -45.71
C PRO A 77 -1.20 14.95 -45.42
N PRO A 78 -1.38 16.22 -45.00
CA PRO A 78 -0.27 17.11 -44.73
C PRO A 78 0.67 16.50 -43.68
N ILE A 79 1.96 16.47 -44.00
CA ILE A 79 3.01 16.03 -43.07
C ILE A 79 3.13 17.10 -41.99
N PHE A 80 2.48 16.87 -40.84
CA PHE A 80 2.74 17.66 -39.64
C PHE A 80 4.14 17.29 -39.15
N LYS A 81 5.10 18.23 -39.20
CA LYS A 81 6.34 18.10 -38.43
C LYS A 81 5.96 17.86 -36.98
N ASP A 82 6.62 16.92 -36.29
CA ASP A 82 6.41 16.66 -34.88
C ASP A 82 6.64 17.97 -34.09
N ILE A 83 5.56 18.72 -33.85
CA ILE A 83 5.59 19.86 -32.93
C ILE A 83 5.74 19.22 -31.55
N PRO A 84 6.81 19.52 -30.79
CA PRO A 84 6.96 18.99 -29.46
C PRO A 84 5.71 19.37 -28.66
N VAL A 85 4.93 18.37 -28.23
CA VAL A 85 3.76 18.62 -27.39
C VAL A 85 4.28 19.29 -26.12
N PRO A 86 3.91 20.55 -25.82
CA PRO A 86 4.39 21.22 -24.62
C PRO A 86 4.02 20.37 -23.42
N GLN A 87 5.00 19.90 -22.65
CA GLN A 87 4.70 19.18 -21.43
C GLN A 87 3.89 20.10 -20.52
N TYR A 88 2.65 19.72 -20.22
CA TYR A 88 1.80 20.48 -19.32
C TYR A 88 2.45 20.57 -17.94
N LYS A 89 3.01 21.74 -17.65
CA LYS A 89 3.47 22.15 -16.33
C LYS A 89 2.23 22.75 -15.65
N GLY A 90 1.85 22.22 -14.48
CA GLY A 90 0.58 22.55 -13.82
C GLY A 90 0.42 24.05 -13.53
N PRO A 91 -0.74 24.45 -12.96
CA PRO A 91 -1.11 25.87 -12.82
C PRO A 91 -0.13 26.68 -11.96
N LEU A 92 0.68 26.03 -11.12
CA LEU A 92 1.67 26.68 -10.26
C LEU A 92 3.05 26.84 -10.92
N ALA A 93 3.32 26.18 -12.05
CA ALA A 93 4.67 26.09 -12.61
C ALA A 93 5.27 27.44 -13.01
N ASN A 94 4.43 28.39 -13.44
CA ASN A 94 4.86 29.74 -13.80
C ASN A 94 4.40 30.81 -12.80
N ALA A 95 3.73 30.39 -11.71
CA ALA A 95 3.21 31.32 -10.72
C ALA A 95 4.32 31.80 -9.78
N SER A 96 4.26 33.07 -9.38
CA SER A 96 5.06 33.56 -8.25
C SER A 96 4.68 32.79 -6.97
N ALA A 97 5.56 32.75 -5.97
CA ALA A 97 5.25 32.09 -4.71
C ALA A 97 4.03 32.70 -4.00
N GLN A 98 3.77 34.00 -4.19
CA GLN A 98 2.62 34.69 -3.63
C GLN A 98 1.32 34.32 -4.37
N THR A 99 1.35 34.32 -5.70
CA THR A 99 0.21 33.89 -6.53
C THR A 99 -0.12 32.42 -6.28
N ALA A 100 0.89 31.57 -6.13
CA ALA A 100 0.69 30.18 -5.78
C ALA A 100 0.05 30.00 -4.40
N LEU A 101 0.44 30.81 -3.40
CA LEU A 101 -0.22 30.82 -2.10
C LEU A 101 -1.71 31.16 -2.24
N GLU A 102 -2.06 32.21 -2.98
CA GLU A 102 -3.46 32.62 -3.21
C GLU A 102 -4.29 31.49 -3.85
N LEU A 103 -3.73 30.77 -4.82
CA LEU A 103 -4.36 29.60 -5.43
C LEU A 103 -4.49 28.41 -4.48
N LEU A 104 -3.60 28.29 -3.48
CA LEU A 104 -3.63 27.23 -2.49
C LEU A 104 -4.54 27.57 -1.29
N LEU A 105 -4.84 28.84 -1.01
CA LEU A 105 -5.63 29.26 0.17
C LEU A 105 -6.97 28.50 0.30
N PRO A 106 -7.80 28.31 -0.75
CA PRO A 106 -9.03 27.55 -0.62
C PRO A 106 -8.80 26.10 -0.19
N LEU A 107 -7.75 25.45 -0.71
CA LEU A 107 -7.38 24.09 -0.35
C LEU A 107 -6.78 24.01 1.06
N MET A 108 -6.07 25.06 1.50
CA MET A 108 -5.58 25.17 2.87
C MET A 108 -6.74 25.26 3.85
N ILE A 109 -7.74 26.10 3.57
CA ILE A 109 -8.96 26.24 4.37
C ILE A 109 -9.72 24.91 4.44
N ALA A 110 -9.83 24.20 3.31
CA ALA A 110 -10.44 22.88 3.25
C ALA A 110 -9.56 21.74 3.79
N GLN A 111 -8.32 22.02 4.23
CA GLN A 111 -7.31 21.05 4.64
C GLN A 111 -7.04 19.92 3.61
N ASP A 112 -7.23 20.22 2.32
CA ASP A 112 -7.04 19.27 1.23
C ASP A 112 -5.58 19.25 0.75
N VAL A 113 -4.71 18.76 1.63
CA VAL A 113 -3.27 18.64 1.36
C VAL A 113 -2.98 17.77 0.13
N GLY A 114 -3.83 16.79 -0.18
CA GLY A 114 -3.65 15.94 -1.35
C GLY A 114 -3.76 16.73 -2.66
N ASN A 115 -4.77 17.58 -2.78
CA ASN A 115 -4.89 18.46 -3.94
C ASN A 115 -3.83 19.56 -3.97
N MET A 116 -3.39 20.07 -2.81
CA MET A 116 -2.24 20.99 -2.76
C MET A 116 -1.00 20.36 -3.38
N VAL A 117 -0.66 19.11 -3.02
CA VAL A 117 0.45 18.36 -3.63
C VAL A 117 0.22 18.20 -5.14
N ARG A 118 -1.00 17.85 -5.58
CA ARG A 118 -1.30 17.67 -7.00
C ARG A 118 -1.08 18.93 -7.84
N LEU A 119 -1.36 20.12 -7.30
CA LEU A 119 -1.14 21.40 -7.99
C LEU A 119 0.35 21.74 -8.18
N MET A 120 1.25 21.10 -7.42
CA MET A 120 2.71 21.30 -7.55
C MET A 120 3.32 20.62 -8.78
N LYS A 121 2.52 19.96 -9.63
CA LYS A 121 3.00 19.31 -10.85
C LYS A 121 3.74 20.29 -11.75
N GLY A 122 4.97 19.95 -12.13
CA GLY A 122 5.79 20.75 -13.05
C GLY A 122 6.41 22.01 -12.45
N VAL A 123 6.25 22.23 -11.13
CA VAL A 123 6.99 23.24 -10.37
C VAL A 123 8.44 22.77 -10.18
N SER A 124 9.42 23.66 -10.23
CA SER A 124 10.83 23.32 -9.93
C SER A 124 11.09 23.20 -8.42
N ALA A 125 12.18 22.56 -8.00
CA ALA A 125 12.42 22.36 -6.57
C ALA A 125 12.64 23.67 -5.79
N SER A 126 13.33 24.65 -6.38
CA SER A 126 13.53 25.97 -5.77
C SER A 126 12.19 26.70 -5.62
N GLN A 127 11.38 26.73 -6.67
CA GLN A 127 10.07 27.34 -6.63
C GLN A 127 9.11 26.60 -5.67
N ALA A 128 9.18 25.27 -5.62
CA ALA A 128 8.39 24.48 -4.68
C ALA A 128 8.74 24.82 -3.24
N ARG A 129 10.04 24.99 -2.93
CA ARG A 129 10.50 25.46 -1.63
C ARG A 129 9.94 26.84 -1.30
N ASP A 130 9.98 27.78 -2.23
CA ASP A 130 9.48 29.15 -2.00
C ASP A 130 7.96 29.19 -1.77
N ILE A 131 7.20 28.40 -2.52
CA ILE A 131 5.75 28.22 -2.32
C ILE A 131 5.47 27.61 -0.95
N VAL A 132 6.15 26.51 -0.60
CA VAL A 132 5.96 25.86 0.70
C VAL A 132 6.32 26.82 1.84
N VAL A 133 7.40 27.58 1.73
CA VAL A 133 7.77 28.63 2.69
C VAL A 133 6.64 29.63 2.92
N LYS A 134 5.95 30.07 1.86
CA LYS A 134 4.78 30.96 1.96
C LYS A 134 3.61 30.31 2.69
N VAL A 135 3.35 29.03 2.44
CA VAL A 135 2.32 28.24 3.14
C VAL A 135 2.68 28.08 4.63
N LEU A 136 3.92 27.71 4.94
CA LEU A 136 4.38 27.48 6.32
C LEU A 136 4.39 28.76 7.17
N ALA A 137 4.67 29.91 6.55
CA ALA A 137 4.72 31.22 7.20
C ALA A 137 3.35 31.81 7.58
N GLN A 138 2.24 31.19 7.13
CA GLN A 138 0.90 31.63 7.51
C GLN A 138 0.65 31.36 9.00
N LYS A 139 0.54 32.45 9.79
CA LYS A 139 0.32 32.39 11.24
C LYS A 139 -1.09 31.88 11.59
N ASP A 140 -2.09 32.33 10.85
CA ASP A 140 -3.51 32.00 11.08
C ASP A 140 -3.96 30.82 10.21
N SER A 141 -3.03 29.96 9.82
CA SER A 141 -3.33 28.80 8.99
C SER A 141 -4.06 27.73 9.78
N VAL A 142 -5.15 27.21 9.22
CA VAL A 142 -5.86 26.03 9.75
C VAL A 142 -5.08 24.72 9.56
N LEU A 143 -3.96 24.74 8.82
CA LEU A 143 -3.13 23.55 8.63
C LEU A 143 -2.34 23.23 9.90
N THR A 144 -2.50 22.00 10.38
CA THR A 144 -1.75 21.47 11.52
C THR A 144 -0.27 21.23 11.15
N ALA A 145 0.57 20.93 12.15
CA ALA A 145 1.94 20.50 11.89
C ALA A 145 1.97 19.22 11.02
N ASP A 146 1.05 18.28 11.25
CA ASP A 146 0.91 17.05 10.46
C ASP A 146 0.55 17.36 9.00
N ASP A 147 -0.34 18.32 8.75
CA ASP A 147 -0.72 18.73 7.39
C ASP A 147 0.45 19.37 6.65
N LYS A 148 1.19 20.25 7.33
CA LYS A 148 2.37 20.92 6.79
C LYS A 148 3.50 19.93 6.48
N VAL A 149 3.73 18.96 7.37
CA VAL A 149 4.68 17.87 7.14
C VAL A 149 4.21 16.96 6.00
N ARG A 150 2.93 16.60 5.95
CA ARG A 150 2.32 15.82 4.88
C ARG A 150 2.47 16.50 3.52
N LEU A 151 2.33 17.83 3.45
CA LEU A 151 2.53 18.59 2.22
C LEU A 151 3.97 18.43 1.71
N ILE A 152 4.96 18.63 2.59
CA ILE A 152 6.38 18.50 2.27
C ILE A 152 6.69 17.07 1.78
N ILE A 153 6.30 16.05 2.56
CA ILE A 153 6.51 14.65 2.23
C ILE A 153 5.83 14.28 0.91
N GLY A 154 4.59 14.75 0.69
CA GLY A 154 3.82 14.48 -0.52
C GLY A 154 4.46 15.07 -1.77
N ILE A 155 4.93 16.32 -1.71
CA ILE A 155 5.64 16.97 -2.82
C ILE A 155 6.90 16.18 -3.17
N VAL A 156 7.71 15.82 -2.16
CA VAL A 156 8.93 15.04 -2.36
C VAL A 156 8.62 13.67 -2.97
N ALA A 157 7.69 12.91 -2.39
CA ALA A 157 7.33 11.59 -2.87
C ALA A 157 6.78 11.60 -4.31
N THR A 158 6.06 12.64 -4.68
CA THR A 158 5.36 12.71 -5.97
C THR A 158 6.26 13.20 -7.09
N TYR A 159 7.11 14.19 -6.85
CA TYR A 159 7.86 14.88 -7.91
C TYR A 159 9.38 14.81 -7.78
N TYR A 160 9.91 14.52 -6.59
CA TYR A 160 11.35 14.59 -6.31
C TYR A 160 11.89 13.29 -5.68
N ALA A 161 11.21 12.17 -5.88
CA ALA A 161 11.55 10.89 -5.25
C ALA A 161 12.97 10.39 -5.57
N THR A 162 13.57 10.84 -6.67
CA THR A 162 14.92 10.45 -7.11
C THR A 162 15.96 11.56 -7.04
N ASP A 163 15.58 12.78 -6.65
CA ASP A 163 16.48 13.94 -6.59
C ASP A 163 16.84 14.27 -5.13
N LYS A 164 18.04 13.84 -4.72
CA LYS A 164 18.54 13.98 -3.35
C LYS A 164 18.67 15.44 -2.91
N SER A 165 19.09 16.33 -3.81
CA SER A 165 19.25 17.75 -3.50
C SER A 165 17.89 18.41 -3.24
N SER A 166 16.90 18.09 -4.06
CA SER A 166 15.53 18.58 -3.89
C SER A 166 14.84 18.00 -2.65
N GLN A 167 15.09 16.72 -2.34
CA GLN A 167 14.62 16.08 -1.10
C GLN A 167 15.13 16.82 0.13
N GLN A 168 16.45 17.05 0.21
CA GLN A 168 17.07 17.73 1.34
C GLN A 168 16.55 19.17 1.48
N LEU A 169 16.46 19.89 0.36
CA LEU A 169 15.96 21.27 0.32
C LEU A 169 14.56 21.40 0.96
N LEU A 170 13.68 20.44 0.70
CA LEU A 170 12.31 20.44 1.19
C LEU A 170 12.19 19.85 2.61
N PHE A 171 12.87 18.75 2.92
CA PHE A 171 12.82 18.17 4.27
C PHE A 171 13.42 19.09 5.33
N ASP A 172 14.47 19.87 5.00
CA ASP A 172 15.06 20.84 5.92
C ASP A 172 14.06 21.93 6.37
N LEU A 173 12.96 22.15 5.63
CA LEU A 173 11.89 23.05 6.05
C LEU A 173 11.16 22.56 7.31
N ILE A 174 11.09 21.24 7.54
CA ILE A 174 10.48 20.64 8.74
C ILE A 174 11.19 21.16 9.99
N LEU A 175 12.52 21.14 9.99
CA LEU A 175 13.33 21.63 11.11
C LEU A 175 13.36 23.16 11.18
N ARG A 176 13.47 23.83 10.02
CA ARG A 176 13.55 25.30 9.96
C ARG A 176 12.32 25.97 10.54
N TYR A 177 11.14 25.38 10.33
CA TYR A 177 9.87 25.88 10.86
C TYR A 177 9.46 25.22 12.18
N ALA A 178 10.35 24.42 12.80
CA ALA A 178 10.09 23.70 14.03
C ALA A 178 8.75 22.94 14.01
N LEU A 179 8.45 22.29 12.88
CA LEU A 179 7.23 21.49 12.75
C LEU A 179 7.38 20.24 13.62
N VAL A 180 6.61 20.15 14.69
CA VAL A 180 6.54 18.99 15.58
C VAL A 180 5.29 18.19 15.21
N PRO A 181 5.41 17.15 14.36
CA PRO A 181 4.26 16.33 14.02
C PRO A 181 3.84 15.46 15.20
N SER A 182 2.54 15.18 15.29
CA SER A 182 1.96 14.26 16.27
C SER A 182 2.27 12.81 15.95
N ASN A 183 2.63 12.53 14.70
CA ASN A 183 2.96 11.21 14.19
C ASN A 183 4.40 11.17 13.64
N PRO A 184 5.11 10.04 13.79
CA PRO A 184 6.40 9.84 13.12
C PRO A 184 6.33 10.03 11.60
N LEU A 185 7.40 10.55 11.02
CA LEU A 185 7.45 11.00 9.63
C LEU A 185 7.23 9.85 8.65
N ALA A 186 7.89 8.70 8.84
CA ALA A 186 7.68 7.56 7.95
C ALA A 186 6.26 6.97 8.07
N PHE A 187 5.63 7.04 9.25
CA PHE A 187 4.22 6.68 9.42
C PHE A 187 3.28 7.63 8.67
N ILE A 188 3.51 8.95 8.74
CA ILE A 188 2.76 9.95 7.93
C ILE A 188 2.90 9.61 6.44
N ALA A 189 4.13 9.33 5.97
CA ALA A 189 4.38 9.00 4.58
C ALA A 189 3.56 7.78 4.11
N VAL A 190 3.53 6.69 4.89
CA VAL A 190 2.75 5.49 4.54
C VAL A 190 1.25 5.74 4.61
N ARG A 191 0.75 6.35 5.70
CA ARG A 191 -0.68 6.61 5.93
C ARG A 191 -1.31 7.38 4.78
N TYR A 192 -0.56 8.32 4.20
CA TYR A 192 -1.00 9.14 3.07
C TYR A 192 -0.51 8.66 1.70
N LYS A 193 -0.04 7.40 1.60
CA LYS A 193 0.37 6.73 0.34
C LYS A 193 1.56 7.40 -0.38
N TYR A 194 2.44 8.05 0.38
CA TYR A 194 3.68 8.67 -0.08
C TYR A 194 4.90 7.80 0.20
N SER A 195 4.80 6.49 -0.06
CA SER A 195 5.82 5.51 0.32
C SER A 195 7.19 5.76 -0.33
N GLN A 196 7.22 6.43 -1.49
CA GLN A 196 8.45 6.81 -2.19
C GLN A 196 9.34 7.71 -1.34
N ALA A 197 8.77 8.49 -0.42
CA ALA A 197 9.54 9.35 0.47
C ALA A 197 10.16 8.62 1.67
N ILE A 198 9.77 7.38 2.01
CA ILE A 198 10.21 6.75 3.26
C ILE A 198 11.73 6.59 3.32
N LYS A 199 12.33 5.97 2.30
CA LYS A 199 13.78 5.77 2.27
C LYS A 199 14.58 7.09 2.32
N PRO A 200 14.31 8.10 1.46
CA PRO A 200 15.03 9.36 1.53
C PRO A 200 14.77 10.12 2.83
N LEU A 201 13.56 10.02 3.40
CA LEU A 201 13.21 10.65 4.67
C LEU A 201 13.97 10.03 5.85
N LEU A 202 14.09 8.70 5.89
CA LEU A 202 14.88 8.01 6.92
C LEU A 202 16.37 8.31 6.78
N SER A 203 16.89 8.32 5.55
CA SER A 203 18.30 8.71 5.29
C SER A 203 18.57 10.16 5.71
N TRP A 204 17.64 11.07 5.43
CA TRP A 204 17.73 12.46 5.89
C TRP A 204 17.66 12.56 7.41
N ALA A 205 16.72 11.86 8.06
CA ALA A 205 16.57 11.85 9.51
C ALA A 205 17.82 11.32 10.21
N GLU A 206 18.38 10.22 9.72
CA GLU A 206 19.65 9.65 10.20
C GLU A 206 20.81 10.64 10.04
N ALA A 207 20.93 11.30 8.88
CA ALA A 207 21.95 12.33 8.67
C ALA A 207 21.80 13.50 9.64
N VAL A 208 20.57 13.94 9.94
CA VAL A 208 20.30 14.99 10.93
C VAL A 208 20.72 14.55 12.33
N VAL A 209 20.38 13.32 12.73
CA VAL A 209 20.68 12.77 14.05
C VAL A 209 22.18 12.56 14.25
N THR A 210 22.88 12.06 13.23
CA THR A 210 24.32 11.74 13.29
C THR A 210 25.22 12.97 13.15
N LEU A 211 24.93 13.89 12.23
CA LEU A 211 25.82 15.01 11.91
C LEU A 211 25.65 16.23 12.84
N LYS A 212 24.47 16.43 13.45
CA LYS A 212 24.18 17.65 14.26
C LYS A 212 24.31 17.45 15.77
N ASN A 213 25.34 16.70 16.20
CA ASN A 213 25.86 16.58 17.57
C ASN A 213 24.91 17.09 18.68
N LYS A 214 24.00 16.22 19.14
CA LYS A 214 23.01 16.42 20.23
C LYS A 214 21.90 17.47 20.03
N LYS A 215 21.80 18.18 18.90
CA LYS A 215 20.70 19.14 18.63
C LYS A 215 19.52 18.58 17.82
N ALA A 216 19.58 17.32 17.38
CA ALA A 216 18.44 16.71 16.70
C ALA A 216 17.23 16.62 17.65
N PRO A 217 16.02 16.97 17.19
CA PRO A 217 14.85 16.97 18.06
C PRO A 217 14.48 15.54 18.47
N GLU A 218 14.00 15.37 19.71
CA GLU A 218 13.69 14.06 20.28
C GLU A 218 12.63 13.30 19.49
N TRP A 219 11.67 14.01 18.90
CA TRP A 219 10.62 13.42 18.07
C TRP A 219 11.15 12.78 16.77
N LEU A 220 12.34 13.22 16.29
CA LEU A 220 12.95 12.66 15.08
C LEU A 220 13.84 11.44 15.38
N LYS A 221 14.28 11.28 16.63
CA LYS A 221 15.04 10.10 17.04
C LYS A 221 14.18 8.86 16.94
N ASP A 222 14.77 7.79 16.43
CA ASP A 222 14.11 6.49 16.24
C ASP A 222 12.84 6.56 15.38
N ASP A 223 12.72 7.54 14.47
CA ASP A 223 11.54 7.73 13.62
C ASP A 223 11.11 6.43 12.91
N ALA A 224 12.08 5.64 12.44
CA ALA A 224 11.83 4.35 11.80
C ALA A 224 11.09 3.37 12.73
N PHE A 225 11.60 3.19 13.95
CA PHE A 225 10.99 2.27 14.92
C PHE A 225 9.67 2.82 15.47
N LYS A 226 9.63 4.11 15.84
CA LYS A 226 8.41 4.78 16.30
C LYS A 226 7.31 4.73 15.25
N SER A 227 7.65 4.83 13.96
CA SER A 227 6.68 4.72 12.86
C SER A 227 6.02 3.35 12.80
N ILE A 228 6.81 2.27 12.89
CA ILE A 228 6.26 0.91 12.85
C ILE A 228 5.52 0.55 14.14
N GLN A 229 5.98 1.07 15.28
CA GLN A 229 5.27 0.96 16.57
C GLN A 229 3.92 1.67 16.55
N THR A 230 3.86 2.89 16.02
CA THR A 230 2.61 3.65 15.87
C THR A 230 1.61 2.89 15.02
N ALA A 231 2.06 2.22 13.94
CA ALA A 231 1.19 1.39 13.11
C ALA A 231 0.61 0.19 13.90
N VAL A 232 1.41 -0.45 14.76
CA VAL A 232 0.94 -1.54 15.63
C VAL A 232 -0.06 -1.04 16.67
N LEU A 233 0.28 0.01 17.41
CA LEU A 233 -0.57 0.59 18.46
C LEU A 233 -1.91 1.10 17.92
N SER A 234 -1.92 1.58 16.66
CA SER A 234 -3.13 2.01 15.95
C SER A 234 -3.90 0.86 15.30
N ASN A 235 -3.47 -0.40 15.49
CA ASN A 235 -4.01 -1.60 14.84
C ASN A 235 -4.00 -1.54 13.30
N ASP A 236 -3.11 -0.73 12.70
CA ASP A 236 -3.01 -0.49 11.27
C ASP A 236 -1.99 -1.45 10.62
N PHE A 237 -2.45 -2.68 10.40
CA PHE A 237 -1.64 -3.72 9.77
C PHE A 237 -1.18 -3.34 8.35
N LYS A 238 -1.96 -2.53 7.62
CA LYS A 238 -1.62 -2.12 6.26
C LYS A 238 -0.40 -1.20 6.29
N SER A 239 -0.39 -0.22 7.19
CA SER A 239 0.76 0.66 7.36
C SER A 239 1.96 -0.09 7.89
N PHE A 240 1.78 -0.97 8.88
CA PHE A 240 2.85 -1.85 9.38
C PHE A 240 3.51 -2.67 8.26
N SER A 241 2.71 -3.34 7.42
CA SER A 241 3.21 -4.14 6.31
C SER A 241 3.93 -3.28 5.26
N ALA A 242 3.38 -2.10 4.94
CA ALA A 242 4.00 -1.18 4.00
C ALA A 242 5.33 -0.62 4.52
N LEU A 243 5.43 -0.31 5.82
CA LEU A 243 6.68 0.16 6.45
C LEU A 243 7.79 -0.89 6.34
N LEU A 244 7.49 -2.16 6.67
CA LEU A 244 8.44 -3.28 6.48
C LEU A 244 8.86 -3.42 5.01
N LYS A 245 7.90 -3.38 4.08
CA LYS A 245 8.18 -3.49 2.63
C LYS A 245 9.07 -2.35 2.12
N ASN A 246 9.02 -1.17 2.75
CA ASN A 246 9.85 -0.03 2.37
C ASN A 246 11.25 -0.04 3.03
N GLY A 247 11.60 -1.11 3.74
CA GLY A 247 12.96 -1.36 4.22
C GLY A 247 13.23 -0.87 5.63
N ILE A 248 12.18 -0.61 6.44
CA ILE A 248 12.38 -0.43 7.88
C ILE A 248 12.89 -1.74 8.47
N VAL A 249 14.12 -1.69 8.98
CA VAL A 249 14.76 -2.82 9.65
C VAL A 249 14.26 -2.89 11.09
N VAL A 250 13.80 -4.06 11.49
CA VAL A 250 13.33 -4.34 12.85
C VAL A 250 14.20 -5.44 13.44
N THR A 251 14.83 -5.17 14.57
CA THR A 251 15.62 -6.18 15.29
C THR A 251 14.71 -7.19 16.00
N PRO A 252 15.20 -8.39 16.37
CA PRO A 252 14.41 -9.35 17.14
C PRO A 252 13.86 -8.78 18.47
N GLU A 253 14.64 -7.92 19.12
CA GLU A 253 14.23 -7.22 20.35
C GLU A 253 13.08 -6.24 20.06
N GLN A 254 13.23 -5.38 19.06
CA GLN A 254 12.17 -4.47 18.59
C GLN A 254 10.91 -5.24 18.16
N ALA A 255 11.08 -6.38 17.48
CA ALA A 255 9.96 -7.24 17.10
C ALA A 255 9.25 -7.80 18.35
N GLY A 256 10.00 -8.18 19.39
CA GLY A 256 9.45 -8.56 20.69
C GLY A 256 8.67 -7.45 21.38
N GLN A 257 9.14 -6.19 21.30
CA GLN A 257 8.43 -5.03 21.81
C GLN A 257 7.14 -4.77 21.01
N LEU A 258 7.21 -4.76 19.68
CA LEU A 258 6.03 -4.62 18.82
C LEU A 258 5.00 -5.72 19.08
N PHE A 259 5.45 -6.90 19.45
CA PHE A 259 4.59 -8.01 19.79
C PHE A 259 3.85 -7.80 21.13
N LEU A 260 4.55 -7.28 22.15
CA LEU A 260 3.94 -6.83 23.40
C LEU A 260 2.93 -5.70 23.15
N ASP A 261 3.28 -4.73 22.31
CA ASP A 261 2.42 -3.61 21.95
C ASP A 261 1.14 -4.11 21.27
N ALA A 262 1.27 -4.98 20.27
CA ALA A 262 0.13 -5.60 19.59
C ALA A 262 -0.78 -6.36 20.58
N ALA A 263 -0.20 -7.14 21.49
CA ALA A 263 -0.98 -7.88 22.49
C ALA A 263 -1.76 -6.97 23.46
N GLY A 264 -1.27 -5.75 23.69
CA GLY A 264 -1.94 -4.75 24.53
C GLY A 264 -3.04 -3.95 23.82
N VAL A 265 -3.23 -4.10 22.51
CA VAL A 265 -4.27 -3.38 21.76
C VAL A 265 -5.59 -4.13 21.85
N LYS A 266 -6.65 -3.45 22.30
CA LYS A 266 -8.02 -4.00 22.29
C LYS A 266 -8.42 -4.32 20.85
N ASN A 267 -8.85 -5.57 20.60
CA ASN A 267 -9.16 -6.08 19.26
C ASN A 267 -7.99 -6.03 18.26
N ALA A 268 -6.75 -6.14 18.75
CA ALA A 268 -5.57 -6.33 17.90
C ALA A 268 -5.78 -7.44 16.85
N ARG A 269 -5.35 -7.16 15.62
CA ARG A 269 -5.39 -8.12 14.52
C ARG A 269 -4.38 -9.24 14.74
N VAL A 270 -4.82 -10.49 14.62
CA VAL A 270 -3.93 -11.66 14.66
C VAL A 270 -2.90 -11.67 13.53
N ASP A 271 -3.14 -10.90 12.45
CA ASP A 271 -2.24 -10.79 11.30
C ASP A 271 -0.85 -10.24 11.65
N PHE A 272 -0.71 -9.49 12.75
CA PHE A 272 0.59 -9.05 13.24
C PHE A 272 1.50 -10.21 13.68
N ILE A 273 0.93 -11.35 14.10
CA ILE A 273 1.68 -12.44 14.73
C ILE A 273 2.69 -13.05 13.75
N VAL A 274 2.25 -13.44 12.56
CA VAL A 274 3.12 -14.16 11.60
C VAL A 274 4.32 -13.31 11.17
N PRO A 275 4.17 -12.03 10.76
CA PRO A 275 5.31 -11.19 10.44
C PRO A 275 6.26 -10.95 11.62
N LEU A 276 5.74 -10.72 12.82
CA LEU A 276 6.58 -10.47 13.99
C LEU A 276 7.35 -11.73 14.42
N VAL A 277 6.73 -12.92 14.35
CA VAL A 277 7.42 -14.21 14.55
C VAL A 277 8.52 -14.41 13.50
N ARG A 278 8.27 -14.07 12.24
CA ARG A 278 9.30 -14.12 11.18
C ARG A 278 10.46 -13.16 11.43
N LEU A 279 10.21 -12.04 12.11
CA LEU A 279 11.24 -11.12 12.61
C LEU A 279 11.92 -11.62 13.90
N LYS A 280 11.67 -12.87 14.30
CA LYS A 280 12.23 -13.52 15.50
C LYS A 280 11.82 -12.82 16.81
N ALA A 281 10.62 -12.25 16.87
CA ALA A 281 10.07 -11.72 18.11
C ALA A 281 10.08 -12.79 19.21
N ASN A 282 10.58 -12.44 20.39
CA ASN A 282 10.43 -13.28 21.57
C ASN A 282 8.97 -13.24 22.04
N LEU A 283 8.23 -14.33 21.83
CA LEU A 283 6.82 -14.48 22.22
C LEU A 283 6.56 -14.43 23.73
N ASN A 284 7.62 -14.56 24.52
CA ASN A 284 7.59 -14.51 25.98
C ASN A 284 8.43 -13.33 26.50
N SER A 285 8.61 -12.28 25.70
CA SER A 285 9.19 -11.03 26.16
C SER A 285 8.39 -10.50 27.36
N ILE A 286 9.07 -9.82 28.27
CA ILE A 286 8.42 -9.19 29.42
C ILE A 286 8.49 -7.69 29.25
N ASP A 287 7.37 -7.03 29.50
CA ASP A 287 7.32 -5.58 29.59
C ASP A 287 7.94 -5.14 30.90
N THR A 288 9.21 -4.71 30.86
CA THR A 288 9.94 -4.26 32.04
C THR A 288 9.45 -2.93 32.60
N GLN A 289 8.55 -2.23 31.90
CA GLN A 289 7.98 -0.96 32.34
C GLN A 289 6.60 -1.11 32.98
N LEU A 290 5.86 -2.17 32.65
CA LEU A 290 4.50 -2.43 33.15
C LEU A 290 4.42 -3.80 33.81
N ASP A 291 4.89 -3.88 35.06
CA ASP A 291 4.73 -5.04 35.95
C ASP A 291 5.19 -6.38 35.35
N TYR A 292 6.18 -6.37 34.45
CA TYR A 292 6.74 -7.57 33.82
C TYR A 292 5.74 -8.42 33.02
N TYR A 293 4.72 -7.77 32.41
CA TYR A 293 3.69 -8.48 31.64
C TYR A 293 4.28 -9.17 30.40
N THR A 294 3.88 -10.42 30.18
CA THR A 294 4.10 -11.14 28.91
C THR A 294 3.03 -10.76 27.86
N PRO A 295 3.24 -11.05 26.55
CA PRO A 295 2.21 -10.82 25.54
C PRO A 295 0.92 -11.57 25.85
N LEU A 296 1.00 -12.80 26.37
CA LEU A 296 -0.17 -13.59 26.75
C LEU A 296 -0.95 -12.91 27.89
N MET A 297 -0.26 -12.35 28.89
CA MET A 297 -0.90 -11.58 29.97
C MET A 297 -1.55 -10.29 29.45
N LYS A 298 -0.92 -9.56 28.52
CA LYS A 298 -1.51 -8.34 27.93
C LYS A 298 -2.77 -8.66 27.12
N ALA A 299 -2.69 -9.63 26.21
CA ALA A 299 -3.82 -10.06 25.37
C ALA A 299 -4.98 -10.56 26.23
N THR A 300 -4.66 -11.27 27.31
CA THR A 300 -5.63 -11.64 28.33
C THR A 300 -6.18 -10.38 29.00
N SER A 301 -5.38 -9.53 29.63
CA SER A 301 -5.86 -8.30 30.31
C SER A 301 -6.85 -7.44 29.51
N VAL A 302 -6.66 -7.32 28.19
CA VAL A 302 -7.55 -6.55 27.31
C VAL A 302 -8.74 -7.33 26.74
N GLY A 303 -8.82 -8.63 27.01
CA GLY A 303 -9.94 -9.50 26.66
C GLY A 303 -9.91 -10.00 25.22
N ASN A 304 -8.75 -10.00 24.56
CA ASN A 304 -8.64 -10.36 23.14
C ASN A 304 -8.44 -11.88 22.96
N LEU A 305 -9.53 -12.64 23.08
CA LEU A 305 -9.51 -14.11 22.96
C LEU A 305 -8.91 -14.60 21.62
N ALA A 306 -9.22 -13.91 20.51
CA ALA A 306 -8.69 -14.30 19.21
C ALA A 306 -7.16 -14.20 19.17
N PHE A 307 -6.61 -13.11 19.73
CA PHE A 307 -5.17 -12.94 19.85
C PHE A 307 -4.56 -13.92 20.84
N VAL A 308 -5.18 -14.17 22.00
CA VAL A 308 -4.75 -15.21 22.97
C VAL A 308 -4.64 -16.60 22.30
N LYS A 309 -5.67 -17.02 21.57
CA LYS A 309 -5.66 -18.30 20.83
C LYS A 309 -4.54 -18.35 19.79
N ALA A 310 -4.32 -17.25 19.07
CA ALA A 310 -3.30 -17.17 18.04
C ALA A 310 -1.88 -17.13 18.64
N LEU A 311 -1.67 -16.45 19.77
CA LEU A 311 -0.43 -16.46 20.53
C LEU A 311 -0.03 -17.87 20.95
N PHE A 312 -0.98 -18.62 21.52
CA PHE A 312 -0.76 -19.99 21.92
C PHE A 312 -0.36 -20.88 20.73
N LYS A 313 -1.10 -20.79 19.61
CA LYS A 313 -0.78 -21.52 18.37
C LYS A 313 0.60 -21.15 17.79
N ALA A 314 1.07 -19.93 18.03
CA ALA A 314 2.40 -19.49 17.61
C ALA A 314 3.53 -20.01 18.52
N GLY A 315 3.21 -20.69 19.63
CA GLY A 315 4.18 -21.24 20.58
C GLY A 315 4.50 -20.34 21.77
N ALA A 316 3.66 -19.33 22.05
CA ALA A 316 3.76 -18.61 23.32
C ALA A 316 3.56 -19.58 24.49
N LYS A 317 4.42 -19.50 25.51
CA LYS A 317 4.38 -20.42 26.64
C LYS A 317 3.21 -20.06 27.56
N ILE A 318 2.46 -21.09 27.95
CA ILE A 318 1.62 -21.04 29.15
C ILE A 318 2.53 -21.42 30.31
N ASN A 319 2.48 -20.65 31.40
CA ASN A 319 3.53 -20.65 32.40
C ASN A 319 3.31 -21.58 33.60
N LYS A 320 2.32 -22.48 33.66
CA LYS A 320 2.16 -23.65 34.57
C LYS A 320 2.31 -23.51 36.10
N ILE A 321 3.01 -22.52 36.65
CA ILE A 321 3.17 -22.29 38.10
C ILE A 321 2.75 -20.83 38.35
N ASP A 322 1.74 -20.62 39.20
CA ASP A 322 1.11 -19.33 39.48
C ASP A 322 0.72 -18.57 38.20
N ASP A 323 0.01 -19.23 37.27
CA ASP A 323 -0.16 -18.80 35.87
C ASP A 323 -0.68 -17.35 35.78
N PRO A 324 0.20 -16.36 35.47
CA PRO A 324 -0.20 -14.96 35.60
C PRO A 324 -1.27 -14.57 34.60
N ALA A 325 -1.33 -15.24 33.44
CA ALA A 325 -2.39 -15.03 32.46
C ALA A 325 -3.75 -15.57 32.94
N LEU A 326 -3.80 -16.74 33.59
CA LEU A 326 -5.04 -17.29 34.14
C LEU A 326 -5.55 -16.39 35.28
N GLN A 327 -4.66 -15.97 36.18
CA GLN A 327 -5.00 -15.04 37.26
C GLN A 327 -5.50 -13.69 36.72
N VAL A 328 -4.91 -13.17 35.63
CA VAL A 328 -5.40 -11.97 34.95
C VAL A 328 -6.81 -12.22 34.36
N ALA A 329 -7.07 -13.36 33.74
CA ALA A 329 -8.38 -13.70 33.19
C ALA A 329 -9.46 -13.73 34.30
N ILE A 330 -9.17 -14.40 35.43
CA ILE A 330 -10.07 -14.49 36.59
C ILE A 330 -10.33 -13.10 37.15
N LYS A 331 -9.28 -12.33 37.46
CA LYS A 331 -9.39 -10.96 38.02
C LYS A 331 -10.18 -10.02 37.11
N LYS A 332 -10.05 -10.17 35.78
CA LYS A 332 -10.75 -9.36 34.77
C LYS A 332 -12.10 -9.95 34.37
N LYS A 333 -12.53 -11.08 34.95
CA LYS A 333 -13.79 -11.79 34.67
C LYS A 333 -13.96 -12.21 33.20
N GLN A 334 -12.89 -12.69 32.58
CA GLN A 334 -12.86 -13.06 31.17
C GLN A 334 -13.09 -14.55 30.97
N LEU A 335 -14.33 -14.99 31.22
CA LEU A 335 -14.70 -16.40 31.25
C LEU A 335 -14.24 -17.19 30.02
N ALA A 336 -14.40 -16.64 28.82
CA ALA A 336 -14.01 -17.36 27.59
C ALA A 336 -12.48 -17.55 27.45
N ILE A 337 -11.68 -16.63 27.99
CA ILE A 337 -10.22 -16.76 28.02
C ILE A 337 -9.79 -17.69 29.15
N GLU A 338 -10.42 -17.58 30.32
CA GLU A 338 -10.18 -18.48 31.45
C GLU A 338 -10.41 -19.94 31.05
N VAL A 339 -11.58 -20.25 30.47
CA VAL A 339 -11.92 -21.60 29.99
C VAL A 339 -10.88 -22.09 28.99
N PHE A 340 -10.53 -21.26 28.00
CA PHE A 340 -9.52 -21.63 27.01
C PHE A 340 -8.15 -21.91 27.67
N LEU A 341 -7.69 -21.08 28.61
CA LEU A 341 -6.41 -21.28 29.28
C LEU A 341 -6.39 -22.58 30.09
N ARG A 342 -7.48 -22.90 30.81
CA ARG A 342 -7.62 -24.18 31.54
C ARG A 342 -7.62 -25.39 30.59
N GLU A 343 -8.31 -25.30 29.45
CA GLU A 343 -8.28 -26.34 28.40
C GLU A 343 -6.86 -26.57 27.85
N GLN A 344 -6.03 -25.53 27.80
CA GLN A 344 -4.62 -25.66 27.40
C GLN A 344 -3.68 -26.04 28.55
N GLY A 345 -4.22 -26.37 29.73
CA GLY A 345 -3.48 -26.89 30.88
C GLY A 345 -2.90 -25.83 31.81
N ALA A 346 -3.41 -24.60 31.80
CA ALA A 346 -3.11 -23.61 32.85
C ALA A 346 -3.70 -24.07 34.19
N GLN A 347 -2.91 -23.96 35.26
CA GLN A 347 -3.29 -24.37 36.62
C GLN A 347 -3.30 -23.15 37.56
N GLU A 348 -4.05 -23.27 38.66
CA GLU A 348 -4.17 -22.20 39.67
C GLU A 348 -2.91 -22.02 40.50
#